data_AF-A0A6L8Q4B4-F1
#
_entry.id   AF-A0A6L8Q4B4-F1
#
_cell.length_a   1.000
_cell.length_b   1.000
_cell.length_c   1.000
_cell.angle_alpha   90.00
_cell.angle_beta   90.00
_cell.angle_gamma   90.00
#
_symmetry.space_group_name_H-M   'P 1'
#
loop_
_entity.id
_entity.type
_entity.pdbx_description
1 polymer ?
#
loop_
_entity_poly.entity_id
_entity_poly.type
_entity_poly.pdbx_seq_one_letter_code
_entity_poly.pdbx_strand_id
1 'polypeptide(L)'
;MDVAALVADDLPDAAELTFEEKLAELNRTVMRHPLNREILYKTLAFCAEERPLREAEDFIAALPQFERATQNQFYMLMSLVRSYGLDMIERDEEGNRVLPEQKEGLSEDEVDDLVAEISFKSTDVGDWFVDYNKPSARLVDLLHLVPERTDTYIELLEFVEAAPRPYGQIEELLLGRSALQTVIDGRVETMQPSVFVDKLERAGALVWKEGWTLTEEGREFLEDLKVNGQA
;
A
#
# COMPACT_ATOMS: atom_id res chain seq x y z
N MET A 1 -21.48 2.24 15.40
CA MET A 1 -20.78 0.97 15.15
C MET A 1 -19.84 0.87 16.31
N ASP A 2 -20.05 -0.11 17.16
CA ASP A 2 -19.38 -0.25 18.45
C ASP A 2 -17.89 -0.52 18.23
N VAL A 3 -17.05 0.43 18.65
CA VAL A 3 -15.60 0.37 18.46
C VAL A 3 -14.98 -0.55 19.52
N ALA A 4 -15.51 -0.53 20.74
CA ALA A 4 -15.07 -1.36 21.85
C ALA A 4 -15.30 -2.86 21.57
N ALA A 5 -16.47 -3.23 21.03
CA ALA A 5 -16.77 -4.60 20.61
C ALA A 5 -15.80 -5.15 19.54
N LEU A 6 -15.22 -4.28 18.71
CA LEU A 6 -14.31 -4.65 17.63
C LEU A 6 -12.84 -4.77 18.09
N VAL A 7 -12.50 -4.31 19.29
CA VAL A 7 -11.11 -4.36 19.82
C VAL A 7 -10.91 -5.56 20.75
N ALA A 8 -11.97 -6.04 21.41
CA ALA A 8 -11.86 -6.97 22.54
C ALA A 8 -11.44 -8.42 22.20
N ASP A 9 -11.67 -8.92 20.99
CA ASP A 9 -11.78 -10.39 20.81
C ASP A 9 -10.62 -11.10 20.10
N ASP A 10 -9.45 -10.50 19.81
CA ASP A 10 -8.34 -11.25 19.16
C ASP A 10 -6.97 -10.52 19.15
N LEU A 11 -6.56 -9.86 20.24
CA LEU A 11 -5.15 -9.45 20.36
C LEU A 11 -4.34 -10.62 20.95
N PRO A 12 -3.39 -11.22 20.19
CA PRO A 12 -2.67 -12.41 20.65
C PRO A 12 -1.87 -12.13 21.92
N ASP A 13 -1.93 -13.11 22.84
CA ASP A 13 -1.26 -13.11 24.13
C ASP A 13 0.28 -13.04 24.01
N ALA A 14 0.91 -12.40 25.00
CA ALA A 14 2.19 -11.73 24.95
C ALA A 14 3.43 -12.67 24.92
N ALA A 15 3.69 -13.29 23.78
CA ALA A 15 5.06 -13.30 23.26
C ALA A 15 5.16 -12.10 22.31
N GLU A 16 5.87 -11.03 22.71
CA GLU A 16 6.13 -9.92 21.79
C GLU A 16 6.81 -10.49 20.54
N LEU A 17 6.04 -10.62 19.46
CA LEU A 17 6.57 -10.99 18.15
C LEU A 17 7.77 -10.10 17.84
N THR A 18 8.80 -10.67 17.22
CA THR A 18 9.94 -9.88 16.78
C THR A 18 9.51 -8.84 15.75
N PHE A 19 10.36 -7.85 15.50
CA PHE A 19 10.10 -6.86 14.45
C PHE A 19 9.80 -7.53 13.09
N GLU A 20 10.58 -8.54 12.72
CA GLU A 20 10.43 -9.29 11.47
C GLU A 20 9.12 -10.09 11.41
N GLU A 21 8.68 -10.66 12.53
CA GLU A 21 7.41 -11.39 12.62
C GLU A 21 6.22 -10.45 12.48
N LYS A 22 6.26 -9.28 13.15
CA LYS A 22 5.26 -8.21 13.01
C LYS A 22 5.21 -7.70 11.56
N LEU A 23 6.37 -7.45 10.97
CA LEU A 23 6.48 -7.01 9.58
C LEU A 23 5.93 -8.06 8.60
N ALA A 24 6.19 -9.34 8.85
CA ALA A 24 5.64 -10.42 8.03
C ALA A 24 4.10 -10.50 8.13
N GLU A 25 3.52 -10.24 9.31
CA GLU A 25 2.07 -10.17 9.50
C GLU A 25 1.46 -8.97 8.76
N LEU A 26 2.07 -7.79 8.90
CA LEU A 26 1.67 -6.59 8.19
C LEU A 26 1.70 -6.81 6.68
N ASN A 27 2.81 -7.38 6.17
CA ASN A 27 2.97 -7.67 4.75
C ASN A 27 1.91 -8.65 4.26
N ARG A 28 1.62 -9.71 5.02
CA ARG A 28 0.55 -10.65 4.67
C ARG A 28 -0.80 -9.93 4.58
N THR A 29 -1.11 -9.06 5.54
CA THR A 29 -2.37 -8.31 5.59
C THR A 29 -2.52 -7.37 4.40
N VAL A 30 -1.50 -6.55 4.13
CA VAL A 30 -1.52 -5.55 3.05
C VAL A 30 -1.53 -6.21 1.67
N MET A 31 -0.80 -7.32 1.49
CA MET A 31 -0.69 -7.99 0.18
C MET A 31 -1.81 -8.99 -0.11
N ARG A 32 -2.63 -9.38 0.88
CA ARG A 32 -3.69 -10.40 0.73
C ARG A 32 -4.70 -10.06 -0.35
N HIS A 33 -5.13 -8.80 -0.43
CA HIS A 33 -6.15 -8.35 -1.36
C HIS A 33 -5.60 -7.23 -2.26
N PRO A 34 -5.31 -7.51 -3.55
CA PRO A 34 -4.72 -6.53 -4.45
C PRO A 34 -5.48 -5.20 -4.55
N LEU A 35 -6.81 -5.23 -4.42
CA LEU A 35 -7.66 -4.03 -4.46
C LEU A 35 -7.48 -3.12 -3.24
N ASN A 36 -7.11 -3.68 -2.09
CA ASN A 36 -6.95 -2.92 -0.85
C ASN A 36 -5.50 -2.53 -0.59
N ARG A 37 -4.54 -3.18 -1.25
CA ARG A 37 -3.09 -2.98 -1.04
C ARG A 37 -2.71 -1.50 -1.03
N GLU A 38 -3.11 -0.77 -2.07
CA GLU A 38 -2.71 0.64 -2.22
C GLU A 38 -3.43 1.55 -1.22
N ILE A 39 -4.67 1.20 -0.83
CA ILE A 39 -5.41 1.91 0.21
C ILE A 39 -4.68 1.77 1.54
N LEU A 40 -4.39 0.52 1.95
CA LEU A 40 -3.71 0.20 3.20
C LEU A 40 -2.31 0.82 3.27
N TYR A 41 -1.54 0.74 2.18
CA TYR A 41 -0.24 1.41 2.08
C TYR A 41 -0.35 2.93 2.29
N LYS A 42 -1.28 3.59 1.60
CA LYS A 42 -1.46 5.04 1.72
C LYS A 42 -1.97 5.46 3.09
N THR A 43 -2.81 4.63 3.72
CA THR A 43 -3.25 4.86 5.11
C THR A 43 -2.08 4.84 6.08
N LEU A 44 -1.18 3.85 5.98
CA LEU A 44 0.05 3.81 6.78
C LEU A 44 0.90 5.07 6.56
N ALA A 45 1.12 5.46 5.30
CA ALA A 45 1.88 6.68 5.00
C ALA A 45 1.22 7.95 5.56
N PHE A 46 -0.11 8.05 5.49
CA PHE A 46 -0.86 9.20 6.00
C PHE A 46 -0.82 9.32 7.54
N CYS A 47 -0.82 8.17 8.21
CA CYS A 47 -0.73 8.06 9.66
C CYS A 47 0.70 8.07 10.20
N ALA A 48 1.73 8.40 9.40
CA ALA A 48 3.09 8.65 9.91
C ALA A 48 3.08 9.69 11.05
N GLU A 49 2.16 10.66 10.97
CA GLU A 49 1.76 11.51 12.09
C GLU A 49 0.44 11.03 12.68
N GLU A 50 0.18 11.32 13.96
CA GLU A 50 -1.07 10.96 14.63
C GLU A 50 -2.29 11.61 13.94
N ARG A 51 -3.29 10.79 13.58
CA ARG A 51 -4.51 11.21 12.87
C ARG A 51 -5.75 10.82 13.66
N PRO A 52 -6.68 11.75 13.95
CA PRO A 52 -7.99 11.40 14.48
C PRO A 52 -8.73 10.42 13.57
N LEU A 53 -9.55 9.55 14.15
CA LEU A 53 -10.33 8.54 13.42
C LEU A 53 -11.07 9.15 12.22
N ARG A 54 -11.76 10.27 12.44
CA ARG A 54 -12.52 10.94 11.38
C ARG A 54 -11.65 11.38 10.21
N GLU A 55 -10.49 11.96 10.50
CA GLU A 55 -9.55 12.42 9.46
C GLU A 55 -8.99 11.23 8.67
N ALA A 56 -8.65 10.13 9.35
CA ALA A 56 -8.18 8.90 8.71
C ALA A 56 -9.26 8.25 7.83
N GLU A 57 -10.52 8.23 8.28
CA GLU A 57 -11.65 7.73 7.47
C GLU A 57 -11.93 8.60 6.24
N ASP A 58 -11.92 9.92 6.41
CA ASP A 58 -12.15 10.87 5.31
C ASP A 58 -11.01 10.79 4.28
N PHE A 59 -9.76 10.59 4.73
CA PHE A 59 -8.62 10.32 3.85
C PHE A 59 -8.83 9.05 3.02
N ILE A 60 -9.16 7.93 3.67
CA ILE A 60 -9.40 6.66 2.96
C ILE A 60 -10.55 6.80 1.96
N ALA A 61 -11.63 7.48 2.33
CA ALA A 61 -12.79 7.70 1.48
C ALA A 61 -12.46 8.51 0.21
N ALA A 62 -11.48 9.42 0.30
CA ALA A 62 -11.06 10.26 -0.81
C ALA A 62 -10.12 9.53 -1.81
N LEU A 63 -9.61 8.35 -1.48
CA LEU A 63 -8.73 7.59 -2.36
C LEU A 63 -9.51 7.02 -3.56
N PRO A 64 -9.06 7.22 -4.81
CA PRO A 64 -9.73 6.65 -5.98
C PRO A 64 -9.88 5.12 -5.93
N GLN A 65 -8.93 4.44 -5.29
CA GLN A 65 -8.93 2.99 -5.11
C GLN A 65 -10.11 2.51 -4.24
N PHE A 66 -10.60 3.37 -3.33
CA PHE A 66 -11.66 3.02 -2.40
C PHE A 66 -13.03 2.82 -3.07
N GLU A 67 -13.26 3.39 -4.25
CA GLU A 67 -14.53 3.20 -5.01
C GLU A 67 -14.86 1.72 -5.26
N ARG A 68 -13.85 0.85 -5.31
CA ARG A 68 -13.98 -0.60 -5.56
C ARG A 68 -13.78 -1.45 -4.30
N ALA A 69 -13.54 -0.82 -3.16
CA ALA A 69 -13.33 -1.53 -1.91
C ALA A 69 -14.64 -2.14 -1.41
N THR A 70 -14.56 -3.36 -0.88
CA THR A 70 -15.69 -4.05 -0.23
C THR A 70 -15.68 -3.90 1.29
N GLN A 71 -14.59 -3.40 1.86
CA GLN A 71 -14.40 -3.15 3.29
C GLN A 71 -14.56 -1.65 3.56
N ASN A 72 -15.12 -1.31 4.71
CA ASN A 72 -15.21 0.09 5.14
C ASN A 72 -13.87 0.59 5.73
N GLN A 73 -13.76 1.90 5.91
CA GLN A 73 -12.56 2.59 6.35
C GLN A 73 -12.12 2.14 7.76
N PHE A 74 -13.07 2.07 8.70
CA PHE A 74 -12.82 1.60 10.06
C PHE A 74 -12.22 0.19 10.09
N TYR A 75 -12.78 -0.75 9.32
CA TYR A 75 -12.27 -2.11 9.23
C TYR A 75 -10.83 -2.16 8.66
N MET A 76 -10.54 -1.30 7.67
CA MET A 76 -9.19 -1.19 7.12
C MET A 76 -8.19 -0.66 8.16
N LEU A 77 -8.55 0.35 8.94
CA LEU A 77 -7.74 0.87 10.05
C LEU A 77 -7.49 -0.22 11.10
N MET A 78 -8.53 -0.91 11.55
CA MET A 78 -8.40 -2.00 12.52
C MET A 78 -7.60 -3.19 11.98
N SER A 79 -7.66 -3.46 10.67
CA SER A 79 -6.81 -4.49 10.05
C SER A 79 -5.33 -4.13 10.15
N LEU A 80 -4.98 -2.84 10.02
CA LEU A 80 -3.61 -2.37 10.19
C LEU A 80 -3.18 -2.38 11.67
N VAL A 81 -4.09 -2.07 12.60
CA VAL A 81 -3.82 -2.18 14.04
C VAL A 81 -3.51 -3.63 14.42
N ARG A 82 -4.39 -4.56 14.05
CA ARG A 82 -4.24 -6.00 14.34
C ARG A 82 -3.03 -6.64 13.68
N SER A 83 -2.50 -6.02 12.62
CA SER A 83 -1.29 -6.47 11.92
C SER A 83 -0.07 -5.61 12.23
N TYR A 84 -0.09 -4.88 13.35
CA TYR A 84 1.04 -4.11 13.88
C TYR A 84 1.52 -2.94 13.01
N GLY A 85 0.74 -2.51 12.02
CA GLY A 85 1.06 -1.36 11.18
C GLY A 85 0.65 -0.02 11.77
N LEU A 86 -0.43 0.03 12.56
CA LEU A 86 -0.89 1.22 13.27
C LEU A 86 -1.00 0.95 14.78
N ASP A 87 -0.67 1.93 15.58
CA ASP A 87 -1.14 2.06 16.95
C ASP A 87 -2.50 2.77 16.96
N MET A 88 -3.43 2.25 17.76
CA MET A 88 -4.66 2.94 18.11
C MET A 88 -4.46 3.66 19.45
N ILE A 89 -4.72 4.96 19.48
CA ILE A 89 -4.51 5.82 20.63
C ILE A 89 -5.86 6.38 21.06
N GLU A 90 -6.29 5.98 22.25
CA GLU A 90 -7.52 6.43 22.90
C GLU A 90 -7.21 7.60 23.85
N ARG A 91 -8.08 8.61 23.89
CA ARG A 91 -7.98 9.77 24.78
C ARG A 91 -9.30 10.04 25.50
N ASP A 92 -9.20 10.54 26.72
CA ASP A 92 -10.35 10.99 27.52
C ASP A 92 -10.80 12.42 27.13
N GLU A 93 -11.86 12.93 27.78
CA GLU A 93 -12.38 14.29 27.53
C GLU A 93 -11.36 15.42 27.77
N GLU A 94 -10.34 15.15 28.59
CA GLU A 94 -9.26 16.10 28.90
C GLU A 94 -8.09 15.98 27.89
N GLY A 95 -8.14 15.00 26.98
CA GLY A 95 -7.11 14.72 25.98
C GLY A 95 -5.97 13.83 26.49
N ASN A 96 -6.05 13.32 27.72
CA ASN A 96 -5.06 12.40 28.27
C ASN A 96 -5.21 11.02 27.64
N ARG A 97 -4.10 10.30 27.49
CA ARG A 97 -4.12 8.94 26.93
C ARG A 97 -4.84 7.99 27.91
N VAL A 98 -5.82 7.25 27.40
CA VAL A 98 -6.46 6.15 28.13
C VAL A 98 -5.58 4.91 28.02
N LEU A 99 -5.16 4.38 29.16
CA LEU A 99 -4.33 3.17 29.24
C LEU A 99 -5.19 1.92 29.44
N PRO A 100 -4.73 0.74 28.98
CA PRO A 100 -5.47 -0.52 29.14
C PRO A 100 -5.89 -0.80 30.59
N GLU A 101 -5.04 -0.49 31.57
CA GLU A 101 -5.29 -0.74 32.99
C GLU A 101 -6.48 0.09 33.52
N GLN A 102 -6.79 1.23 32.89
CA GLN A 102 -7.94 2.06 33.25
C GLN A 102 -9.27 1.45 32.77
N LYS A 103 -9.21 0.52 31.82
CA LYS A 103 -10.37 -0.18 31.26
C LYS A 103 -10.63 -1.51 31.98
N GLU A 104 -9.72 -1.97 32.83
CA GLU A 104 -9.86 -3.23 33.55
C GLU A 104 -11.07 -3.21 34.49
N GLY A 105 -12.00 -4.14 34.26
CA GLY A 105 -13.21 -4.27 35.07
C GLY A 105 -14.34 -3.29 34.73
N LEU A 106 -14.14 -2.42 33.73
CA LEU A 106 -15.21 -1.62 33.16
C LEU A 106 -16.05 -2.45 32.19
N SER A 107 -17.34 -2.16 32.15
CA SER A 107 -18.23 -2.58 31.07
C SER A 107 -17.96 -1.80 29.79
N GLU A 108 -18.50 -2.30 28.68
CA GLU A 108 -18.37 -1.66 27.36
C GLU A 108 -18.90 -0.21 27.36
N ASP A 109 -20.08 0.02 27.94
CA ASP A 109 -20.65 1.36 28.09
C ASP A 109 -19.73 2.29 28.91
N GLU A 110 -19.08 1.77 29.97
CA GLU A 110 -18.17 2.55 30.80
C GLU A 110 -16.84 2.85 30.08
N VAL A 111 -16.39 1.98 29.18
CA VAL A 111 -15.22 2.24 28.32
C VAL A 111 -15.57 3.29 27.28
N ASP A 112 -16.75 3.23 26.67
CA ASP A 112 -17.22 4.23 25.72
C ASP A 112 -17.38 5.61 26.37
N ASP A 113 -17.86 5.67 27.62
CA ASP A 113 -17.92 6.92 28.40
C ASP A 113 -16.51 7.45 28.76
N LEU A 114 -15.52 6.57 28.94
CA LEU A 114 -14.13 6.95 29.26
C LEU A 114 -13.38 7.46 28.03
N VAL A 115 -13.60 6.87 26.86
CA VAL A 115 -12.88 7.18 25.62
C VAL A 115 -13.64 8.23 24.82
N ALA A 116 -13.17 9.48 24.89
CA ALA A 116 -13.76 10.58 24.13
C ALA A 116 -13.26 10.66 22.68
N GLU A 117 -12.01 10.27 22.42
CA GLU A 117 -11.41 10.37 21.10
C GLU A 117 -10.51 9.16 20.77
N ILE A 118 -10.52 8.75 19.50
CA ILE A 118 -9.64 7.72 18.95
C ILE A 118 -8.82 8.32 17.82
N SER A 119 -7.53 8.03 17.81
CA SER A 119 -6.59 8.40 16.76
C SER A 119 -5.67 7.23 16.39
N PHE A 120 -5.00 7.35 15.26
CA PHE A 120 -4.10 6.34 14.72
C PHE A 120 -2.75 6.95 14.39
N LYS A 121 -1.69 6.20 14.67
CA LYS A 121 -0.33 6.53 14.25
C LYS A 121 0.38 5.29 13.76
N SER A 122 1.17 5.41 12.70
CA SER A 122 2.01 4.31 12.22
C SER A 122 3.04 3.93 13.27
N THR A 123 3.22 2.62 13.41
CA THR A 123 4.28 2.05 14.25
C THR A 123 5.61 2.08 13.49
N ASP A 124 6.72 1.80 14.17
CA ASP A 124 8.03 1.61 13.49
C ASP A 124 7.97 0.52 12.41
N VAL A 125 7.14 -0.51 12.59
CA VAL A 125 6.90 -1.57 11.60
C VAL A 125 6.12 -1.04 10.41
N GLY A 126 5.09 -0.23 10.67
CA GLY A 126 4.31 0.46 9.65
C GLY A 126 5.15 1.41 8.79
N ASP A 127 5.97 2.23 9.44
CA ASP A 127 6.86 3.18 8.76
C ASP A 127 7.91 2.45 7.91
N TRP A 128 8.55 1.41 8.46
CA TRP A 128 9.48 0.59 7.69
C TRP A 128 8.80 -0.07 6.48
N PHE A 129 7.57 -0.59 6.67
CA PHE A 129 6.80 -1.19 5.58
C PHE A 129 6.53 -0.17 4.48
N VAL A 130 6.18 1.07 4.82
CA VAL A 130 5.97 2.16 3.86
C VAL A 130 7.24 2.47 3.10
N ASP A 131 8.37 2.60 3.80
CA ASP A 131 9.67 2.89 3.19
C ASP A 131 10.11 1.79 2.22
N TYR A 132 9.91 0.52 2.59
CA TYR A 132 10.25 -0.62 1.76
C TYR A 132 9.32 -0.79 0.56
N ASN A 133 8.04 -0.39 0.69
CA ASN A 133 7.03 -0.54 -0.36
C ASN A 133 6.75 0.73 -1.15
N LYS A 134 7.55 1.79 -0.96
CA LYS A 134 7.39 3.03 -1.74
C LYS A 134 7.50 2.74 -3.24
N PRO A 135 6.75 3.45 -4.09
CA PRO A 135 6.74 3.20 -5.54
C PRO A 135 8.14 3.11 -6.16
N SER A 136 9.07 3.98 -5.76
CA SER A 136 10.45 3.93 -6.25
C SER A 136 11.16 2.62 -5.88
N ALA A 137 11.02 2.11 -4.66
CA ALA A 137 11.58 0.81 -4.27
C ALA A 137 10.94 -0.34 -5.08
N ARG A 138 9.61 -0.32 -5.25
CA ARG A 138 8.89 -1.32 -6.07
C ARG A 138 9.35 -1.30 -7.53
N LEU A 139 9.65 -0.12 -8.08
CA LEU A 139 10.17 0.03 -9.44
C LEU A 139 11.60 -0.48 -9.56
N VAL A 140 12.48 -0.15 -8.61
CA VAL A 140 13.83 -0.71 -8.54
C VAL A 140 13.79 -2.24 -8.51
N ASP A 141 12.95 -2.83 -7.67
CA ASP A 141 12.80 -4.29 -7.57
C ASP A 141 12.27 -4.88 -8.88
N LEU A 142 11.31 -4.23 -9.53
CA LEU A 142 10.75 -4.67 -10.81
C LEU A 142 11.81 -4.72 -11.92
N LEU A 143 12.66 -3.71 -12.01
CA LEU A 143 13.75 -3.66 -13.01
C LEU A 143 14.80 -4.74 -12.72
N HIS A 144 15.18 -4.94 -11.45
CA HIS A 144 16.18 -5.94 -11.08
C HIS A 144 15.68 -7.39 -11.11
N LEU A 145 14.36 -7.61 -11.11
CA LEU A 145 13.78 -8.95 -11.07
C LEU A 145 14.19 -9.82 -12.28
N VAL A 146 14.20 -9.23 -13.47
CA VAL A 146 14.67 -9.86 -14.71
C VAL A 146 15.43 -8.79 -15.50
N PRO A 147 16.77 -8.69 -15.31
CA PRO A 147 17.58 -7.61 -15.87
C PRO A 147 17.46 -7.46 -17.40
N GLU A 148 17.18 -8.55 -18.13
CA GLU A 148 16.98 -8.55 -19.58
C GLU A 148 15.71 -7.79 -20.02
N ARG A 149 14.83 -7.43 -19.07
CA ARG A 149 13.60 -6.66 -19.33
C ARG A 149 13.73 -5.19 -18.93
N THR A 150 14.81 -4.80 -18.26
CA THR A 150 15.01 -3.43 -17.74
C THR A 150 14.82 -2.37 -18.82
N ASP A 151 15.56 -2.48 -19.92
CA ASP A 151 15.50 -1.53 -21.03
C ASP A 151 14.09 -1.42 -21.62
N THR A 152 13.34 -2.53 -21.63
CA THR A 152 11.95 -2.53 -22.14
C THR A 152 10.99 -1.81 -21.20
N TYR A 153 11.18 -1.89 -19.88
CA TYR A 153 10.39 -1.10 -18.94
C TYR A 153 10.73 0.38 -19.05
N ILE A 154 12.02 0.73 -19.13
CA ILE A 154 12.46 2.12 -19.26
C ILE A 154 11.90 2.74 -20.54
N GLU A 155 12.04 2.08 -21.69
CA GLU A 155 11.50 2.58 -22.95
C GLU A 155 9.97 2.75 -22.91
N LEU A 156 9.25 1.85 -22.23
CA LEU A 156 7.81 2.00 -22.04
C LEU A 156 7.47 3.22 -21.17
N LEU A 157 8.22 3.48 -20.10
CA LEU A 157 8.05 4.66 -19.26
C LEU A 157 8.29 5.95 -20.06
N GLU A 158 9.36 6.01 -20.86
CA GLU A 158 9.66 7.15 -21.75
C GLU A 158 8.58 7.34 -22.82
N PHE A 159 8.09 6.25 -23.40
CA PHE A 159 7.03 6.31 -24.41
C PHE A 159 5.74 6.91 -23.86
N VAL A 160 5.40 6.57 -22.61
CA VAL A 160 4.23 7.09 -21.89
C VAL A 160 4.46 8.50 -21.32
N GLU A 161 5.68 8.86 -20.93
CA GLU A 161 6.05 10.20 -20.50
C GLU A 161 5.73 11.25 -21.58
N ALA A 162 6.02 10.94 -22.84
CA ALA A 162 5.85 11.88 -23.95
C ALA A 162 4.39 12.29 -24.19
N ALA A 163 3.44 11.38 -23.98
CA ALA A 163 1.99 11.62 -24.08
C ALA A 163 1.20 10.42 -23.54
N PRO A 164 -0.03 10.60 -23.02
CA PRO A 164 -0.91 9.50 -22.65
C PRO A 164 -1.11 8.51 -23.81
N ARG A 165 -0.99 7.20 -23.54
CA ARG A 165 -1.02 6.14 -24.56
C ARG A 165 -2.23 5.21 -24.42
N PRO A 166 -3.01 4.95 -25.49
CA PRO A 166 -3.95 3.84 -25.49
C PRO A 166 -3.18 2.51 -25.50
N TYR A 167 -3.81 1.44 -24.99
CA TYR A 167 -3.17 0.11 -24.93
C TYR A 167 -2.65 -0.37 -26.30
N GLY A 168 -3.38 -0.15 -27.40
CA GLY A 168 -2.95 -0.58 -28.73
C GLY A 168 -1.58 -0.01 -29.15
N GLN A 169 -1.24 1.22 -28.75
CA GLN A 169 0.08 1.79 -29.04
C GLN A 169 1.20 1.14 -28.21
N ILE A 170 0.90 0.75 -26.97
CA ILE A 170 1.84 0.01 -26.11
C ILE A 170 2.02 -1.41 -26.64
N GLU A 171 0.95 -2.05 -27.09
CA GLU A 171 1.00 -3.36 -27.74
C GLU A 171 1.90 -3.32 -28.98
N GLU A 172 1.72 -2.34 -29.87
CA GLU A 172 2.57 -2.14 -31.04
C GLU A 172 4.04 -1.92 -30.68
N LEU A 173 4.34 -1.15 -29.62
CA LEU A 173 5.71 -0.92 -29.14
C LEU A 173 6.39 -2.22 -28.70
N LEU A 174 5.65 -3.10 -28.02
CA LEU A 174 6.20 -4.28 -27.36
C LEU A 174 6.19 -5.53 -28.23
N LEU A 175 5.33 -5.59 -29.25
CA LEU A 175 5.11 -6.78 -30.07
C LEU A 175 6.42 -7.27 -30.70
N GLY A 176 6.70 -8.57 -30.57
CA GLY A 176 7.87 -9.22 -31.16
C GLY A 176 9.19 -9.04 -30.41
N ARG A 177 9.21 -8.32 -29.28
CA ARG A 177 10.40 -8.19 -28.44
C ARG A 177 10.74 -9.48 -27.72
N SER A 178 12.04 -9.79 -27.61
CA SER A 178 12.54 -10.91 -26.80
C SER A 178 12.20 -10.75 -25.31
N ALA A 179 12.04 -9.53 -24.82
CA ALA A 179 11.65 -9.25 -23.43
C ALA A 179 10.29 -9.86 -23.04
N LEU A 180 9.40 -10.10 -24.01
CA LEU A 180 8.13 -10.79 -23.80
C LEU A 180 8.29 -12.31 -23.65
N GLN A 181 9.43 -12.88 -24.03
CA GLN A 181 9.66 -14.30 -23.93
C GLN A 181 9.94 -14.71 -22.47
N THR A 182 9.46 -15.89 -22.11
CA THR A 182 9.68 -16.50 -20.79
C THR A 182 9.71 -18.01 -20.93
N VAL A 183 10.30 -18.72 -19.96
CA VAL A 183 10.27 -20.18 -19.92
C VAL A 183 9.31 -20.65 -18.83
N ILE A 184 8.31 -21.44 -19.20
CA ILE A 184 7.34 -22.05 -18.29
C ILE A 184 7.37 -23.56 -18.54
N ASP A 185 7.64 -24.34 -17.50
CA ASP A 185 7.74 -25.81 -17.59
C ASP A 185 8.64 -26.31 -18.74
N GLY A 186 9.76 -25.60 -18.97
CA GLY A 186 10.74 -25.91 -20.02
C GLY A 186 10.33 -25.52 -21.44
N ARG A 187 9.20 -24.81 -21.62
CA ARG A 187 8.73 -24.30 -22.92
C ARG A 187 8.88 -22.79 -23.00
N VAL A 188 9.29 -22.29 -24.17
CA VAL A 188 9.31 -20.86 -24.46
C VAL A 188 7.88 -20.40 -24.73
N GLU A 189 7.40 -19.51 -23.88
CA GLU A 189 6.10 -18.86 -23.99
C GLU A 189 6.29 -17.36 -24.23
N THR A 190 5.31 -16.72 -24.86
CA THR A 190 5.30 -15.26 -25.08
C THR A 190 4.23 -14.62 -24.21
N MET A 191 4.65 -13.75 -23.30
CA MET A 191 3.75 -12.95 -22.48
C MET A 191 3.01 -11.92 -23.33
N GLN A 192 1.79 -11.59 -22.91
CA GLN A 192 1.06 -10.46 -23.50
C GLN A 192 1.70 -9.13 -23.07
N PRO A 193 1.73 -8.11 -23.95
CA PRO A 193 2.19 -6.75 -23.61
C PRO A 193 1.55 -6.15 -22.36
N SER A 194 0.26 -6.48 -22.11
CA SER A 194 -0.45 -6.07 -20.89
C SER A 194 0.26 -6.46 -19.60
N VAL A 195 1.05 -7.54 -19.59
CA VAL A 195 1.82 -7.97 -18.40
C VAL A 195 2.83 -6.91 -17.97
N PHE A 196 3.44 -6.19 -18.92
CA PHE A 196 4.38 -5.10 -18.58
C PHE A 196 3.64 -3.89 -18.00
N VAL A 197 2.49 -3.55 -18.59
CA VAL A 197 1.61 -2.47 -18.12
C VAL A 197 1.10 -2.76 -16.72
N ASP A 198 0.56 -3.95 -16.48
CA ASP A 198 0.06 -4.39 -15.18
C ASP A 198 1.15 -4.34 -14.10
N LYS A 199 2.40 -4.70 -14.44
CA LYS A 199 3.52 -4.66 -13.51
C LYS A 199 3.93 -3.23 -13.16
N LEU A 200 4.00 -2.34 -14.14
CA LEU A 200 4.31 -0.93 -13.92
C LEU A 200 3.19 -0.22 -13.14
N GLU A 201 1.93 -0.52 -13.43
CA GLU A 201 0.78 -0.04 -12.65
C GLU A 201 0.88 -0.53 -11.19
N ARG A 202 1.16 -1.82 -10.96
CA ARG A 202 1.33 -2.39 -9.61
C ARG A 202 2.55 -1.88 -8.85
N ALA A 203 3.60 -1.46 -9.56
CA ALA A 203 4.75 -0.79 -8.98
C ALA A 203 4.44 0.68 -8.64
N GLY A 204 3.34 1.22 -9.19
CA GLY A 204 2.88 2.58 -8.96
C GLY A 204 3.43 3.60 -9.96
N ALA A 205 4.00 3.17 -11.09
CA ALA A 205 4.51 4.08 -12.12
C ALA A 205 3.45 4.51 -13.14
N LEU A 206 2.43 3.68 -13.38
CA LEU A 206 1.41 3.95 -14.38
C LEU A 206 0.01 4.04 -13.76
N VAL A 207 -0.82 4.87 -14.38
CA VAL A 207 -2.25 4.97 -14.10
C VAL A 207 -3.02 5.20 -15.39
N TRP A 208 -4.22 4.63 -15.48
CA TRP A 208 -5.13 4.91 -16.58
C TRP A 208 -5.92 6.22 -16.34
N LYS A 209 -5.72 7.21 -17.22
CA LYS A 209 -6.46 8.49 -17.25
C LYS A 209 -6.72 8.89 -18.70
N GLU A 210 -7.75 8.28 -19.31
CA GLU A 210 -8.04 8.40 -20.77
C GLU A 210 -6.91 7.87 -21.68
N GLY A 211 -5.91 7.23 -21.07
CA GLY A 211 -4.69 6.70 -21.64
C GLY A 211 -3.75 6.36 -20.48
N TRP A 212 -2.85 5.40 -20.70
CA TRP A 212 -1.77 5.11 -19.76
C TRP A 212 -0.88 6.33 -19.66
N THR A 213 -0.67 6.79 -18.42
CA THR A 213 0.09 8.00 -18.08
C THR A 213 0.99 7.69 -16.89
N LEU A 214 2.15 8.35 -16.80
CA LEU A 214 2.98 8.28 -15.60
C LEU A 214 2.24 8.87 -14.40
N THR A 215 2.37 8.22 -13.25
CA THR A 215 2.13 8.85 -11.94
C THR A 215 3.23 9.88 -11.65
N GLU A 216 3.08 10.64 -10.56
CA GLU A 216 4.15 11.56 -10.14
C GLU A 216 5.40 10.76 -9.78
N GLU A 217 5.23 9.68 -9.01
CA GLU A 217 6.32 8.82 -8.57
C GLU A 217 6.98 8.07 -9.74
N GLY A 218 6.21 7.70 -10.77
CA GLY A 218 6.74 7.12 -12.00
C GLY A 218 7.59 8.11 -12.80
N ARG A 219 7.24 9.40 -12.78
CA ARG A 219 8.02 10.46 -13.43
C ARG A 219 9.30 10.75 -12.67
N GLU A 220 9.23 10.96 -11.36
CA GLU A 220 10.40 11.17 -10.50
C GLU A 220 11.40 10.01 -10.65
N PHE A 221 10.90 8.77 -10.64
CA PHE A 221 11.74 7.59 -10.85
C PHE A 221 12.44 7.59 -12.23
N LEU A 222 11.73 7.93 -13.30
CA LEU A 222 12.31 7.99 -14.64
C LEU A 222 13.36 9.11 -14.76
N GLU A 223 13.12 10.27 -14.13
CA GLU A 223 14.09 11.36 -14.06
C GLU A 223 15.37 10.94 -13.33
N ASP A 224 15.24 10.24 -12.20
CA ASP A 224 16.38 9.70 -11.45
C ASP A 224 17.20 8.70 -12.27
N LEU A 225 16.56 7.84 -13.08
CA LEU A 225 17.26 6.93 -13.98
C LEU A 225 18.06 7.69 -15.04
N LYS A 226 17.47 8.74 -15.63
CA LYS A 226 18.13 9.60 -16.64
C LYS A 226 19.34 10.33 -16.06
N VAL A 227 19.24 10.85 -14.84
CA VAL A 227 20.33 11.56 -14.16
C VAL A 227 21.47 10.61 -13.78
N ASN A 228 21.15 9.39 -13.35
CA ASN A 228 22.14 8.40 -12.91
C ASN A 228 22.73 7.55 -14.05
N GLY A 229 22.35 7.82 -15.31
CA GLY A 229 22.85 7.11 -16.50
C GLY A 229 22.37 5.65 -16.59
N GLN A 230 21.20 5.36 -16.02
CA GLN A 230 20.55 4.05 -16.08
C GLN A 230 19.37 4.01 -17.06
N ALA A 231 19.04 5.15 -17.70
CA ALA A 231 18.11 5.26 -18.82
C ALA A 231 18.84 5.27 -20.17
#